data_AF-A0A7C6Y471-F1
#
_entry.id   AF-A0A7C6Y471-F1
#
_cell.length_a   1.000
_cell.length_b   1.000
_cell.length_c   1.000
_cell.angle_alpha   90.00
_cell.angle_beta   90.00
_cell.angle_gamma   90.00
#
_symmetry.space_group_name_H-M   'P 1'
#
loop_
_entity.id
_entity.type
_entity.pdbx_description
1 polymer ?
#
loop_
_entity_poly.entity_id
_entity_poly.type
_entity_poly.pdbx_seq_one_letter_code
_entity_poly.pdbx_strand_id
1 'polypeptide(L)' 'RERLQVFEGTVIAKKHGGLSETFTVRRISYGVGVERVFPLHSPIVEKIEVVNRGRVRRAKLYYLRDRVGKAARIRAKL' A
#
# COMPACT_ATOMS: atom_id res chain seq x y z
N ARG A 1 -14.68 2.13 22.47
CA ARG A 1 -13.73 3.27 22.35
C ARG A 1 -13.11 3.21 20.97
N GLU A 2 -13.31 4.23 20.16
CA GLU A 2 -12.72 4.32 18.82
C GLU A 2 -11.28 4.83 18.91
N ARG A 3 -10.41 4.33 18.03
CA ARG A 3 -9.03 4.80 17.90
C ARG A 3 -8.62 4.77 16.44
N LEU A 4 -7.82 5.76 16.03
CA LEU A 4 -7.16 5.73 14.73
C LEU A 4 -5.99 4.75 14.77
N GLN A 5 -5.90 3.86 13.80
CA GLN A 5 -4.79 2.95 13.63
C GLN A 5 -4.07 3.24 12.32
N VAL A 6 -2.78 3.58 12.42
CA VAL A 6 -1.95 3.82 11.23
C VAL A 6 -1.58 2.49 10.57
N PHE A 7 -1.86 2.39 9.27
CA PHE A 7 -1.40 1.28 8.43
C PHE A 7 -0.46 1.83 7.35
N GLU A 8 0.83 1.91 7.69
CA GLU A 8 1.86 2.32 6.75
C GLU A 8 2.40 1.12 5.96
N GLY A 9 2.59 1.31 4.66
CA GLY A 9 3.19 0.32 3.78
C GLY A 9 3.28 0.79 2.33
N THR A 10 3.77 -0.09 1.47
CA THR A 10 3.89 0.18 0.03
C THR A 10 2.57 -0.12 -0.67
N VAL A 11 2.08 0.82 -1.49
CA VAL A 11 0.93 0.55 -2.37
C VAL A 11 1.39 -0.36 -3.51
N ILE A 12 0.82 -1.57 -3.60
CA ILE A 12 1.19 -2.56 -4.61
C ILE A 12 0.18 -2.69 -5.75
N ALA A 13 -1.03 -2.20 -5.55
CA ALA A 13 -2.06 -2.21 -6.59
C ALA A 13 -3.08 -1.09 -6.34
N LYS A 14 -3.60 -0.53 -7.43
CA LYS A 14 -4.83 0.24 -7.48
C LYS A 14 -5.77 -0.47 -8.46
N LYS A 15 -7.05 -0.61 -8.13
CA LYS A 15 -8.04 -1.37 -8.91
C LYS A 15 -9.39 -0.66 -8.93
N HIS A 16 -10.17 -0.97 -9.97
CA HIS A 16 -11.49 -0.40 -10.26
C HIS A 16 -11.44 1.10 -10.55
N GLY A 17 -12.62 1.71 -10.67
CA GLY A 17 -12.80 3.14 -10.89
C GLY A 17 -14.05 3.65 -10.19
N GLY A 18 -14.19 4.98 -10.15
CA GLY A 18 -15.29 5.65 -9.45
C GLY A 18 -15.37 5.25 -7.97
N LEU A 19 -16.59 5.11 -7.45
CA LEU A 19 -16.84 4.79 -6.04
C LEU A 19 -16.28 3.43 -5.58
N SER A 20 -16.07 2.50 -6.53
CA SER A 20 -15.53 1.16 -6.26
C SER A 20 -13.99 1.11 -6.25
N GLU A 21 -13.32 2.25 -6.45
CA GLU A 21 -11.87 2.31 -6.49
C GLU A 21 -11.24 1.83 -5.18
N THR A 22 -10.23 0.97 -5.30
CA THR A 22 -9.54 0.35 -4.17
C THR A 22 -8.04 0.41 -4.36
N PHE A 23 -7.29 0.42 -3.26
CA PHE A 23 -5.84 0.29 -3.26
C PHE A 23 -5.39 -0.76 -2.24
N THR A 24 -4.31 -1.46 -2.56
CA THR A 24 -3.74 -2.52 -1.72
C THR A 24 -2.41 -2.05 -1.14
N VAL A 25 -2.33 -2.01 0.18
CA VAL A 25 -1.11 -1.64 0.91
C VAL A 25 -0.46 -2.91 1.47
N ARG A 26 0.84 -3.07 1.23
CA ARG A 26 1.66 -4.18 1.72
C ARG A 26 2.68 -3.66 2.74
N ARG A 27 2.77 -4.33 3.89
CA ARG A 27 3.83 -4.14 4.89
C ARG A 27 4.34 -5.48 5.40
N ILE A 28 5.55 -5.48 5.95
CA ILE A 28 6.01 -6.61 6.77
C ILE A 28 5.73 -6.21 8.22
N SER A 29 5.01 -7.07 8.95
CA SER A 29 4.72 -6.86 10.37
C SER A 29 5.18 -8.10 11.12
N TYR A 30 6.09 -7.94 12.08
CA TYR A 30 6.64 -9.05 12.87
C TYR A 30 7.17 -10.21 12.01
N GLY A 31 7.84 -9.89 10.89
CA GLY A 31 8.37 -10.89 9.95
C GLY A 31 7.36 -11.48 8.96
N VAL A 32 6.07 -11.20 9.11
CA VAL A 32 5.00 -11.71 8.24
C VAL A 32 4.55 -10.64 7.26
N GLY A 33 4.42 -11.00 5.98
CA GLY A 33 3.86 -10.12 4.96
C GLY A 33 2.36 -9.93 5.15
N VAL A 34 1.93 -8.70 5.45
CA VAL A 34 0.52 -8.33 5.62
C VAL A 34 0.10 -7.43 4.47
N GLU A 35 -1.00 -7.81 3.81
CA GLU A 35 -1.65 -7.00 2.77
C GLU A 35 -3.04 -6.61 3.24
N ARG A 36 -3.41 -5.35 3.01
CA ARG A 36 -4.74 -4.84 3.29
C ARG A 36 -5.26 -4.06 2.09
N VAL A 37 -6.49 -4.35 1.69
CA VAL A 37 -7.20 -3.65 0.63
C VAL A 37 -8.11 -2.62 1.27
N PHE A 38 -8.01 -1.37 0.81
CA PHE A 38 -8.82 -0.26 1.27
C PHE A 38 -9.65 0.29 0.10
N PRO A 39 -10.96 0.49 0.27
CA PRO A 39 -11.74 1.32 -0.64
C PRO A 39 -11.32 2.78 -0.49
N LEU A 40 -11.11 3.48 -1.60
CA LEU A 40 -10.63 4.86 -1.62
C LEU A 40 -11.64 5.84 -1.01
N HIS A 41 -12.94 5.55 -1.16
CA HIS A 41 -14.03 6.42 -0.76
C HIS A 41 -14.79 5.92 0.48
N SER A 42 -14.19 5.00 1.25
CA SER A 42 -14.83 4.46 2.46
C SER A 42 -14.68 5.41 3.66
N PRO A 43 -15.73 5.63 4.47
CA PRO A 43 -15.66 6.44 5.69
C PRO A 43 -14.82 5.78 6.79
N ILE A 44 -14.42 4.52 6.63
CA ILE A 44 -13.53 3.81 7.57
C ILE A 44 -12.09 4.37 7.50
N VAL A 45 -11.73 5.05 6.41
CA VAL A 45 -10.41 5.65 6.21
C VAL A 45 -10.47 7.14 6.50
N GLU A 46 -9.95 7.54 7.66
CA GLU A 46 -9.92 8.94 8.09
C GLU A 46 -9.02 9.82 7.21
N LYS A 47 -7.79 9.37 6.96
CA LYS A 47 -6.78 10.13 6.21
C LYS A 47 -5.85 9.21 5.44
N ILE A 48 -5.49 9.64 4.23
CA ILE A 48 -4.45 9.00 3.41
C ILE A 48 -3.31 10.01 3.23
N GLU A 49 -2.11 9.62 3.61
CA GLU A 49 -0.91 10.44 3.47
C GLU A 49 0.16 9.70 2.67
N VAL A 50 0.72 10.36 1.65
CA VAL A 50 1.81 9.80 0.84
C VAL A 50 3.14 10.16 1.50
N VAL A 51 3.70 9.23 2.26
CA VAL A 51 4.98 9.41 2.96
C VAL A 51 6.16 9.49 1.97
N ASN A 52 6.15 8.67 0.91
CA ASN A 52 7.21 8.65 -0.09
C ASN A 52 6.67 8.25 -1.47
N ARG A 53 7.24 8.83 -2.53
CA ARG A 53 6.90 8.51 -3.92
C ARG A 53 7.97 7.61 -4.53
N GLY A 54 7.61 6.36 -4.80
CA GLY A 54 8.47 5.41 -5.48
C GLY A 54 8.40 5.51 -7.00
N ARG A 55 9.52 5.33 -7.69
CA ARG A 55 9.59 5.17 -9.16
C ARG A 55 9.55 3.67 -9.51
N VAL A 56 8.49 3.27 -10.21
CA VAL A 56 8.26 1.89 -10.68
C VAL A 56 7.80 1.90 -12.13
N ARG A 57 7.95 0.77 -12.82
CA ARG A 57 7.54 0.61 -14.23
C ARG A 57 6.25 -0.20 -14.41
N ARG A 58 5.80 -0.92 -13.38
CA ARG A 58 4.60 -1.77 -13.43
C ARG A 58 3.46 -1.08 -12.66
N ALA A 59 2.24 -1.18 -13.19
CA ALA A 59 1.04 -0.67 -12.52
C ALA A 59 0.67 -1.48 -11.26
N LYS A 60 0.98 -2.79 -11.26
CA LYS A 60 0.80 -3.70 -10.12
C LYS A 60 2.14 -4.31 -9.73
N LEU A 61 2.50 -4.19 -8.46
CA LEU A 61 3.80 -4.57 -7.91
C LEU A 61 3.76 -5.92 -7.17
N TYR A 62 3.01 -6.89 -7.69
CA TYR A 62 2.85 -8.20 -7.04
C TYR A 62 4.17 -8.97 -6.88
N TYR A 63 5.18 -8.65 -7.69
CA TYR A 63 6.54 -9.18 -7.53
C TYR A 63 7.19 -8.81 -6.19
N LEU A 64 6.65 -7.84 -5.44
CA LEU A 64 7.11 -7.51 -4.08
C LEU A 64 6.62 -8.51 -3.03
N ARG A 65 5.77 -9.48 -3.41
CA ARG A 65 5.37 -10.58 -2.53
C ARG A 65 6.51 -11.54 -2.27
N ASP A 66 7.27 -11.84 -3.32
CA ASP A 66 8.37 -12.81 -3.31
C ASP A 66 9.72 -12.18 -2.93
N ARG A 67 9.74 -10.85 -2.68
CA ARG A 67 10.95 -10.10 -2.35
C ARG A 67 10.91 -9.64 -0.89
N VAL A 68 12.05 -9.77 -0.22
CA VAL A 68 12.25 -9.36 1.17
C VAL A 68 13.50 -8.49 1.32
N GLY A 69 13.56 -7.71 2.40
CA GLY A 69 14.70 -6.86 2.73
C GLY A 69 15.07 -5.88 1.61
N LYS A 70 16.36 -5.80 1.30
CA LYS A 70 16.91 -4.84 0.30
C LYS A 70 16.33 -5.03 -1.10
N ALA A 71 15.95 -6.25 -1.48
CA ALA A 71 15.41 -6.56 -2.81
C ALA A 71 13.99 -6.01 -3.03
N ALA A 72 13.24 -5.77 -1.96
CA ALA A 72 11.89 -5.19 -2.02
C ALA A 72 11.88 -3.66 -2.04
N ARG A 73 13.03 -3.01 -1.87
CA ARG A 73 13.12 -1.54 -1.79
C ARG A 73 12.86 -0.90 -3.15
N ILE A 74 11.92 0.04 -3.18
CA ILE A 74 11.62 0.85 -4.36
C ILE A 74 12.51 2.10 -4.36
N ARG A 75 13.05 2.46 -5.53
CA ARG A 75 13.83 3.69 -5.70
C ARG A 75 12.91 4.90 -5.58
N ALA A 76 13.34 5.94 -4.89
CA ALA A 76 12.60 7.20 -4.81
C ALA A 76 12.48 7.84 -6.21
N LYS A 77 11.36 8.51 -6.47
CA LYS A 77 11.19 9.38 -7.62
C LYS A 77 11.89 10.71 -7.29
N LEU A 78 13.01 10.98 -7.96
CA LEU A 78 13.63 12.30 -8.02
C LEU A 78 12.70 13.27 -8.76
#